data_AF-A0A7Y3DHR9-F1
#
_entry.id   AF-A0A7Y3DHR9-F1
#
_cell.length_a   1.000
_cell.length_b   1.000
_cell.length_c   1.000
_cell.angle_alpha   90.00
_cell.angle_beta   90.00
_cell.angle_gamma   90.00
#
_symmetry.space_group_name_H-M   'P 1'
#
loop_
_entity.id
_entity.type
_entity.pdbx_description
1 polymer ?
#
loop_
_entity_poly.entity_id
_entity_poly.type
_entity_poly.pdbx_seq_one_letter_code
_entity_poly.pdbx_strand_id
1 'polypeptide(L)'
;MTGHRHTRILLSGGIGAGKSAAARIIAARGYPVIHADKIGHAVLEPEGEAFPAVAARWPEVVVDGMIDRPRLAEIVFDDPAALTELESLTHPAIAARIMNL
;
A
#
# COMPACT_ATOMS: atom_id res chain seq x y z
N MET A 1 -7.35 29.23 -11.27
CA MET A 1 -7.20 27.76 -11.33
C MET A 1 -8.49 27.15 -10.79
N THR A 2 -9.41 26.74 -11.64
CA THR A 2 -10.67 26.12 -11.24
C THR A 2 -10.36 24.73 -10.66
N GLY A 3 -10.39 24.60 -9.34
CA GLY A 3 -10.14 23.35 -8.64
C GLY A 3 -11.19 22.31 -9.05
N HIS A 4 -10.82 21.40 -9.94
CA HIS A 4 -11.66 20.27 -10.29
C HIS A 4 -11.64 19.33 -9.08
N ARG A 5 -12.77 19.23 -8.36
CA ARG A 5 -12.93 18.20 -7.32
C ARG A 5 -13.10 16.87 -8.03
N HIS A 6 -12.09 16.01 -7.95
CA HIS A 6 -12.20 14.63 -8.39
C HIS A 6 -13.00 13.84 -7.34
N THR A 7 -14.11 13.23 -7.74
CA THR A 7 -14.81 12.25 -6.91
C THR A 7 -14.01 10.96 -6.87
N ARG A 8 -13.55 10.55 -5.68
CA ARG A 8 -12.84 9.29 -5.45
C ARG A 8 -13.82 8.28 -4.86
N ILE A 9 -13.82 7.06 -5.39
CA ILE A 9 -14.72 5.98 -4.98
C ILE A 9 -13.88 4.80 -4.51
N LEU A 10 -14.18 4.28 -3.31
CA LEU A 10 -13.51 3.10 -2.78
C LEU A 10 -14.20 1.83 -3.29
N LEU A 11 -13.42 0.94 -3.90
CA LEU A 11 -13.85 -0.42 -4.24
C LEU A 11 -13.27 -1.40 -3.21
N SER A 12 -14.11 -1.85 -2.27
CA SER A 12 -13.74 -2.83 -1.24
C SER A 12 -14.65 -4.07 -1.29
N GLY A 13 -14.26 -5.12 -0.56
CA GLY A 13 -14.90 -6.43 -0.56
C GLY A 13 -13.93 -7.53 -0.13
N GLY A 14 -14.45 -8.69 0.28
CA GLY A 14 -13.64 -9.82 0.73
C GLY A 14 -12.75 -10.45 -0.37
N ILE A 15 -11.93 -11.42 0.04
CA ILE A 15 -11.18 -12.28 -0.89
C ILE A 15 -12.18 -13.01 -1.80
N GLY A 16 -11.90 -13.08 -3.11
CA GLY A 16 -12.79 -13.74 -4.08
C GLY A 16 -14.01 -12.93 -4.52
N ALA A 17 -14.28 -11.75 -3.94
CA ALA A 17 -15.46 -10.92 -4.27
C ALA A 17 -15.44 -10.26 -5.67
N GLY A 18 -14.47 -10.59 -6.54
CA GLY A 18 -14.40 -10.08 -7.90
C GLY A 18 -13.91 -8.62 -8.05
N LYS A 19 -13.36 -7.99 -7.00
CA LYS A 19 -12.84 -6.61 -7.04
C LYS A 19 -11.91 -6.34 -8.22
N SER A 20 -10.97 -7.24 -8.49
CA SER A 20 -10.03 -7.10 -9.61
C SER A 20 -10.71 -7.18 -10.98
N ALA A 21 -11.83 -7.90 -11.09
CA ALA A 21 -12.62 -7.93 -12.32
C ALA A 21 -13.43 -6.63 -12.47
N ALA A 22 -14.09 -6.16 -11.40
CA ALA A 22 -14.79 -4.88 -11.39
C ALA A 22 -13.84 -3.70 -11.72
N ALA A 23 -12.64 -3.67 -11.12
CA ALA A 23 -11.60 -2.70 -11.40
C ALA A 23 -11.19 -2.69 -12.90
N ARG A 24 -11.01 -3.86 -13.52
CA ARG A 24 -10.73 -3.97 -14.96
C ARG A 24 -11.85 -3.40 -15.82
N ILE A 25 -13.10 -3.67 -15.45
CA ILE A 25 -14.30 -3.19 -16.14
C ILE A 25 -14.45 -1.65 -16.03
N ILE A 26 -14.09 -1.08 -14.88
CA ILE A 26 -14.06 0.37 -14.64
C ILE A 26 -12.96 1.02 -15.49
N ALA A 27 -11.75 0.45 -15.48
CA ALA A 27 -10.63 0.94 -16.29
C ALA A 27 -10.95 0.90 -17.80
N ALA A 28 -11.59 -0.16 -18.29
CA ALA A 28 -12.00 -0.28 -19.69
C ALA A 28 -13.03 0.77 -20.14
N ARG A 29 -13.72 1.43 -19.18
CA ARG A 29 -14.62 2.56 -19.43
C ARG A 29 -13.92 3.92 -19.41
N GLY A 30 -12.59 3.96 -19.27
CA GLY A 30 -11.80 5.19 -19.29
C GLY A 30 -11.62 5.85 -17.91
N TYR A 31 -12.04 5.20 -16.83
CA TYR A 31 -11.82 5.73 -15.47
C TYR A 31 -10.47 5.28 -14.93
N PRO A 32 -9.67 6.19 -14.35
CA PRO A 32 -8.45 5.82 -13.64
C PRO A 32 -8.75 4.89 -12.47
N VAL A 33 -7.94 3.86 -12.30
CA VAL A 33 -8.04 2.91 -11.18
C VAL A 33 -6.74 2.95 -10.38
N ILE A 34 -6.88 3.26 -9.10
CA ILE A 34 -5.78 3.24 -8.13
C ILE A 34 -5.83 1.90 -7.39
N HIS A 35 -4.72 1.16 -7.42
CA HIS A 35 -4.57 -0.09 -6.68
C HIS A 35 -3.82 0.18 -5.38
N ALA A 36 -4.54 0.21 -4.25
CA ALA A 36 -3.95 0.46 -2.93
C ALA A 36 -2.85 -0.55 -2.58
N ASP A 37 -3.05 -1.85 -2.85
CA ASP A 37 -2.05 -2.89 -2.57
C ASP A 37 -0.72 -2.64 -3.29
N LYS A 38 -0.77 -2.17 -4.54
CA LYS A 38 0.43 -1.85 -5.32
C LYS A 38 1.18 -0.65 -4.73
N ILE A 39 0.45 0.34 -4.25
CA ILE A 39 1.05 1.50 -3.58
C ILE A 39 1.65 1.08 -2.24
N GLY A 40 0.95 0.25 -1.46
CA GLY A 40 1.46 -0.32 -0.21
C GLY A 40 2.77 -1.09 -0.41
N HIS A 41 2.89 -1.86 -1.49
CA HIS A 41 4.18 -2.49 -1.83
C HIS A 41 5.23 -1.46 -2.23
N ALA A 42 4.87 -0.48 -3.08
CA ALA A 42 5.82 0.50 -3.61
C ALA A 42 6.47 1.39 -2.53
N VAL A 43 5.74 1.72 -1.45
CA VAL A 43 6.31 2.51 -0.35
C VAL A 43 7.32 1.72 0.49
N LEU A 44 7.34 0.39 0.36
CA LEU A 44 8.26 -0.54 1.03
C LEU A 44 9.40 -1.01 0.11
N GLU A 45 9.46 -0.59 -1.15
CA GLU A 45 10.61 -0.85 -2.02
C GLU A 45 11.81 0.02 -1.60
N PRO A 46 13.07 -0.29 -1.99
CA PRO A 46 14.25 0.43 -1.51
C PRO A 46 14.20 1.96 -1.65
N GLU A 47 13.59 2.47 -2.72
CA GLU A 47 13.38 3.90 -2.96
C GLU A 47 12.05 4.44 -2.41
N GLY A 48 11.27 3.58 -1.76
CA GLY A 48 9.98 3.87 -1.16
C GLY A 48 10.08 4.66 0.13
N GLU A 49 9.09 5.51 0.38
CA GLU A 49 9.10 6.49 1.45
C GLU A 49 9.06 5.87 2.85
N ALA A 50 8.50 4.65 2.97
CA ALA A 50 8.41 3.92 4.25
C ALA A 50 9.59 2.97 4.47
N PHE A 51 10.37 2.64 3.43
CA PHE A 51 11.46 1.67 3.52
C PHE A 51 12.49 2.01 4.61
N PRO A 52 13.03 3.24 4.73
CA PRO A 52 14.06 3.52 5.73
C PRO A 52 13.59 3.28 7.17
N ALA A 53 12.33 3.66 7.47
CA ALA A 53 11.77 3.50 8.81
C ALA A 53 11.47 2.03 9.13
N VAL A 54 10.92 1.28 8.16
CA VAL A 54 10.62 -0.15 8.32
C VAL A 54 11.92 -0.97 8.42
N ALA A 55 12.92 -0.67 7.59
CA ALA A 55 14.24 -1.30 7.64
C ALA A 55 14.99 -1.02 8.94
N ALA A 56 14.84 0.18 9.51
CA ALA A 56 15.41 0.50 10.82
C ALA A 56 14.69 -0.23 11.96
N ARG A 57 13.37 -0.43 11.83
CA ARG A 57 12.55 -1.07 12.88
C ARG A 57 12.66 -2.59 12.91
N TRP A 58 12.75 -3.21 11.74
CA TRP A 58 12.90 -4.66 11.57
C TRP A 58 14.10 -4.95 10.64
N PRO A 59 15.34 -4.67 11.05
CA PRO A 59 16.51 -4.91 10.21
C PRO A 59 16.64 -6.38 9.77
N GLU A 60 16.09 -7.31 10.54
CA GLU A 60 16.07 -8.74 10.24
C GLU A 60 15.25 -9.11 9.00
N VAL A 61 14.32 -8.25 8.54
CA VAL A 61 13.54 -8.51 7.31
C VAL A 61 14.22 -7.98 6.05
N VAL A 62 15.37 -7.32 6.17
CA VAL A 62 16.09 -6.78 5.02
C VAL A 62 17.02 -7.84 4.44
N VAL A 63 16.77 -8.24 3.19
CA VAL A 63 17.54 -9.24 2.43
C VAL A 63 17.96 -8.61 1.11
N ASP A 64 19.26 -8.63 0.80
CA ASP A 64 19.83 -8.04 -0.42
C ASP A 64 19.41 -6.57 -0.66
N GLY A 65 19.24 -5.81 0.43
CA GLY A 65 18.83 -4.41 0.39
C GLY A 65 17.34 -4.17 0.15
N MET A 66 16.51 -5.22 0.21
CA MET A 66 15.05 -5.16 0.03
C MET A 66 14.32 -5.71 1.26
N ILE A 67 13.10 -5.25 1.50
CA ILE A 67 12.24 -5.82 2.55
C ILE A 67 11.65 -7.15 2.05
N ASP A 68 11.96 -8.24 2.75
CA ASP A 68 11.29 -9.52 2.61
C ASP A 68 9.88 -9.41 3.21
N ARG A 69 8.91 -9.13 2.32
CA ARG A 69 7.50 -8.94 2.71
C ARG A 69 6.88 -10.18 3.37
N PRO A 70 7.07 -11.41 2.87
CA PRO A 70 6.65 -12.61 3.59
C PRO A 70 7.15 -12.66 5.04
N ARG A 71 8.45 -12.40 5.26
CA ARG A 71 9.02 -12.41 6.61
C ARG A 71 8.49 -11.27 7.49
N LEU A 72 8.31 -10.08 6.92
CA LEU A 72 7.67 -8.97 7.63
C LEU A 72 6.22 -9.32 8.00
N ALA A 73 5.48 -9.97 7.09
CA ALA A 73 4.11 -10.41 7.32
C ALA A 73 4.00 -11.41 8.48
N GLU A 74 4.93 -12.38 8.57
CA GLU A 74 5.00 -13.31 9.70
C GLU A 74 5.13 -12.57 11.04
N ILE A 75 6.00 -11.56 11.11
CA ILE A 75 6.20 -10.77 12.34
C ILE A 75 4.95 -9.97 12.69
N VAL A 76 4.41 -9.20 11.75
CA VAL A 76 3.34 -8.24 12.05
C VAL A 76 1.98 -8.87 12.20
N PHE A 77 1.72 -10.03 11.56
CA PHE A 77 0.44 -10.71 11.74
C PHE A 77 0.37 -11.58 13.00
N ASP A 78 1.51 -11.93 13.60
CA ASP A 78 1.58 -12.61 14.90
C ASP A 78 1.52 -11.63 16.09
N ASP A 79 1.82 -10.34 15.89
CA ASP A 79 1.77 -9.30 16.92
C ASP A 79 0.95 -8.07 16.48
N PRO A 80 -0.26 -7.87 17.05
CA PRO A 80 -1.10 -6.70 16.77
C PRO A 80 -0.41 -5.35 17.03
N ALA A 81 0.54 -5.28 17.96
CA ALA A 81 1.30 -4.06 18.22
C ALA A 81 2.29 -3.79 17.08
N ALA A 82 2.96 -4.82 16.57
CA ALA A 82 3.84 -4.73 15.41
C ALA A 82 3.05 -4.35 14.14
N LEU A 83 1.84 -4.88 13.95
CA LEU A 83 0.95 -4.45 12.85
C LEU A 83 0.62 -2.96 12.95
N THR A 84 0.20 -2.51 14.13
CA THR A 84 -0.13 -1.10 14.37
C THR A 84 1.08 -0.20 14.10
N GLU A 85 2.27 -0.65 14.49
CA GLU A 85 3.51 0.07 14.23
C GLU A 85 3.82 0.13 12.72
N LEU A 86 3.71 -0.98 11.99
CA LEU A 86 3.91 -1.00 10.54
C LEU A 86 2.92 -0.08 9.82
N GLU A 87 1.66 -0.13 10.20
CA GLU A 87 0.61 0.76 9.69
C GLU A 87 0.96 2.23 9.94
N SER A 88 1.45 2.58 11.14
CA SER A 88 1.87 3.95 11.45
C SER A 88 3.02 4.47 10.59
N LEU A 89 3.95 3.58 10.20
CA LEU A 89 5.09 3.91 9.33
C LEU A 89 4.67 4.01 7.86
N THR A 90 3.70 3.21 7.42
CA THR A 90 3.34 3.08 6.00
C THR A 90 2.15 3.95 5.57
N HIS A 91 1.16 4.15 6.43
CA HIS A 91 -0.07 4.88 6.10
C HIS A 91 0.18 6.33 5.62
N PRO A 92 1.08 7.12 6.23
CA PRO A 92 1.36 8.47 5.72
C PRO A 92 1.91 8.47 4.29
N ALA A 93 2.82 7.54 3.98
CA ALA A 93 3.41 7.40 2.65
C ALA A 93 2.36 6.96 1.61
N ILE A 94 1.53 5.96 1.96
CA ILE A 94 0.45 5.47 1.10
C ILE A 94 -0.55 6.59 0.81
N ALA A 95 -0.98 7.32 1.85
CA ALA A 95 -1.91 8.43 1.71
C ALA A 95 -1.34 9.53 0.81
N ALA A 96 -0.09 9.96 1.03
CA ALA A 96 0.57 10.96 0.21
C ALA A 96 0.60 10.54 -1.28
N ARG A 97 0.94 9.29 -1.55
CA ARG A 97 1.02 8.76 -2.92
C ARG A 97 -0.34 8.68 -3.59
N ILE A 98 -1.39 8.28 -2.87
CA ILE A 98 -2.78 8.29 -3.39
C ILE A 98 -3.25 9.72 -3.64
N MET A 99 -2.88 10.68 -2.79
CA MET A 99 -3.33 12.08 -2.90
C MET A 99 -2.70 12.81 -4.09
N ASN A 100 -1.48 12.41 -4.49
CA ASN A 100 -0.70 13.00 -5.59
C ASN A 100 -0.97 12.36 -6.97
N LEU A 101 -1.90 11.40 -7.05
CA LEU A 101 -2.42 10.80 -8.30
C LEU A 101 -3.75 11.45 -8.69
#